data_AF-A0A965V7V9-F1
#
_entry.id   AF-A0A965V7V9-F1
#
_cell.length_a   1.000
_cell.length_b   1.000
_cell.length_c   1.000
_cell.angle_alpha   90.00
_cell.angle_beta   90.00
_cell.angle_gamma   90.00
#
_symmetry.space_group_name_H-M   'P 1'
#
loop_
_entity.id
_entity.type
_entity.pdbx_description
1 polymer ?
#
loop_
_entity_poly.entity_id
_entity_poly.type
_entity_poly.pdbx_seq_one_letter_code
_entity_poly.pdbx_strand_id
1 'polypeptide(L)'
;MKISKSLFTISLFIAMAFQSEAQDKFTSYDNTYAEKSYEIQISSKEKDKFKLYINAMSLDRTHDEGGISIDQNNHQDFLNALAESKIKYEEWIKTAKENNVKELDKTMTLKSKVGGYFLYGSEWNFQFLVNLKFDFKILESKGEIKYLLLLRTGELQSSSNQFMKVDGFALVFSSSKEIDDFVNAISPEKITEFLNKPKNDALFKD
;
A
#
# COMPACT_ATOMS: atom_id res chain seq x y z
N MET A 1 -10.28 -19.86 -71.58
CA MET A 1 -9.76 -20.45 -70.33
C MET A 1 -8.49 -19.70 -69.93
N LYS A 2 -8.57 -18.82 -68.92
CA LYS A 2 -7.43 -18.17 -68.27
C LYS A 2 -7.76 -18.08 -66.78
N ILE A 3 -6.98 -18.78 -65.97
CA ILE A 3 -7.04 -18.73 -64.51
C ILE A 3 -6.05 -17.65 -64.08
N SER A 4 -6.49 -16.63 -63.34
CA SER A 4 -5.60 -15.70 -62.64
C SER A 4 -6.03 -15.54 -61.18
N LYS A 5 -5.35 -16.31 -60.33
CA LYS A 5 -4.85 -16.01 -58.98
C LYS A 5 -5.66 -15.04 -58.09
N SER A 6 -6.39 -15.65 -57.15
CA SER A 6 -6.23 -15.52 -55.68
C SER A 6 -6.12 -14.13 -55.04
N LEU A 7 -7.22 -13.74 -54.37
CA LEU A 7 -7.39 -13.46 -52.92
C LEU A 7 -6.47 -12.46 -52.17
N PHE A 8 -7.10 -11.84 -51.17
CA PHE A 8 -6.60 -11.12 -49.98
C PHE A 8 -6.35 -9.61 -50.11
N THR A 9 -7.39 -8.82 -49.84
CA THR A 9 -7.24 -7.46 -49.31
C THR A 9 -7.29 -7.55 -47.79
N ILE A 10 -6.14 -7.32 -47.16
CA ILE A 10 -5.91 -7.39 -45.72
C ILE A 10 -6.60 -6.21 -45.02
N SER A 11 -7.48 -6.50 -44.05
CA SER A 11 -7.96 -5.53 -43.07
C SER A 11 -6.82 -5.11 -42.15
N LEU A 12 -6.44 -3.83 -42.22
CA LEU A 12 -5.48 -3.21 -41.32
C LEU A 12 -6.13 -2.99 -39.95
N PHE A 13 -5.96 -3.96 -39.03
CA PHE A 13 -6.24 -3.74 -37.61
C PHE A 13 -5.17 -2.81 -37.06
N ILE A 14 -5.52 -1.53 -36.86
CA ILE A 14 -4.72 -0.61 -36.05
C ILE A 14 -4.82 -1.11 -34.61
N ALA A 15 -3.81 -1.83 -34.15
CA ALA A 15 -3.59 -2.10 -32.75
C ALA A 15 -3.30 -0.75 -32.07
N MET A 16 -4.34 -0.11 -31.52
CA MET A 16 -4.11 0.83 -30.43
C MET A 16 -3.55 -0.01 -29.28
N ALA A 17 -2.23 0.01 -29.12
CA ALA A 17 -1.60 -0.45 -27.92
C ALA A 17 -2.16 0.42 -26.79
N PHE A 18 -3.15 -0.10 -26.08
CA PHE A 18 -3.49 0.39 -24.76
C PHE A 18 -2.20 0.26 -23.96
N GLN A 19 -1.53 1.38 -23.70
CA GLN A 19 -0.49 1.44 -22.69
C GLN A 19 -1.19 1.19 -21.36
N SER A 20 -1.35 -0.09 -21.01
CA SER A 20 -1.69 -0.50 -19.67
C SER A 20 -0.57 0.03 -18.78
N GLU A 21 -0.87 1.04 -17.97
CA GLU A 21 0.02 1.50 -16.92
C GLU A 21 0.10 0.39 -15.86
N ALA A 22 0.94 -0.60 -16.14
CA ALA A 22 1.22 -1.68 -15.22
C ALA A 22 1.94 -1.12 -14.00
N GLN A 23 1.52 -1.57 -12.82
CA GLN A 23 2.22 -1.32 -11.57
C GLN A 23 3.46 -2.23 -11.55
N ASP A 24 4.64 -1.66 -11.32
CA ASP A 24 5.86 -2.43 -11.21
C ASP A 24 6.04 -2.88 -9.75
N LYS A 25 6.44 -4.13 -9.54
CA LYS A 25 6.84 -4.60 -8.21
C LYS A 25 8.04 -3.80 -7.72
N PHE A 26 7.88 -3.08 -6.62
CA PHE A 26 8.91 -2.19 -6.07
C PHE A 26 9.70 -2.86 -4.94
N THR A 27 9.00 -3.29 -3.89
CA THR A 27 9.58 -3.93 -2.70
C THR A 27 8.49 -4.69 -1.93
N SER A 28 8.79 -5.15 -0.72
CA SER A 28 7.82 -5.69 0.22
C SER A 28 8.19 -5.29 1.65
N TYR A 29 7.26 -5.49 2.59
CA TYR A 29 7.53 -5.38 4.01
C TYR A 29 6.96 -6.58 4.77
N ASP A 30 7.63 -6.98 5.83
CA ASP A 30 7.19 -8.10 6.66
C ASP A 30 6.32 -7.60 7.82
N ASN A 31 5.18 -8.25 8.02
CA ASN A 31 4.29 -8.00 9.13
C ASN A 31 4.41 -9.16 10.13
N THR A 32 5.07 -8.92 11.25
CA THR A 32 5.28 -9.96 12.28
C THR A 32 3.99 -10.33 13.00
N TYR A 33 3.04 -9.40 13.11
CA TYR A 33 1.75 -9.66 13.77
C TYR A 33 0.90 -10.66 12.98
N ALA A 34 0.86 -10.51 11.65
CA ALA A 34 0.10 -11.37 10.73
C ALA A 34 0.93 -12.54 10.16
N GLU A 35 2.22 -12.62 10.50
CA GLU A 35 3.17 -13.60 9.97
C GLU A 35 3.17 -13.66 8.43
N LYS A 36 3.05 -12.49 7.78
CA LYS A 36 2.87 -12.35 6.33
C LYS A 36 3.72 -11.20 5.77
N SER A 37 4.27 -11.39 4.58
CA SER A 37 4.91 -10.32 3.81
C SER A 37 3.89 -9.68 2.85
N TYR A 38 3.90 -8.37 2.77
CA TYR A 38 3.00 -7.60 1.90
C TYR A 38 3.80 -6.88 0.82
N GLU A 39 3.33 -6.98 -0.42
CA GLU A 39 3.96 -6.35 -1.56
C GLU A 39 3.70 -4.83 -1.59
N ILE A 40 4.71 -4.09 -2.03
CA ILE A 40 4.60 -2.69 -2.39
C ILE A 40 4.90 -2.57 -3.87
N GLN A 41 3.95 -2.01 -4.61
CA GLN A 41 4.08 -1.72 -6.03
C GLN A 41 4.23 -0.22 -6.25
N ILE A 42 4.81 0.16 -7.38
CA ILE A 42 4.95 1.55 -7.79
C ILE A 42 4.47 1.72 -9.23
N SER A 43 3.65 2.73 -9.46
CA SER A 43 3.35 3.22 -10.80
C SER A 43 4.02 4.57 -11.01
N SER A 44 4.65 4.77 -12.16
CA SER A 44 5.28 6.04 -12.52
C SER A 44 5.07 6.34 -13.99
N LYS A 45 4.60 7.56 -14.29
CA LYS A 45 4.45 8.06 -15.66
C LYS A 45 5.68 8.84 -16.13
N GLU A 46 6.39 9.45 -15.18
CA GLU A 46 7.57 10.29 -15.35
C GLU A 46 8.46 10.11 -14.12
N LYS A 47 9.77 10.38 -14.24
CA LYS A 47 10.76 10.14 -13.16
C LYS A 47 10.37 10.71 -11.79
N ASP A 48 9.66 11.85 -11.78
CA ASP A 48 9.30 12.56 -10.54
C ASP A 48 7.82 12.39 -10.16
N LYS A 49 7.04 11.64 -10.95
CA LYS A 49 5.63 11.37 -10.67
C LYS A 49 5.46 9.89 -10.41
N PHE A 50 5.25 9.54 -9.15
CA PHE A 50 4.98 8.18 -8.72
C PHE A 50 3.75 8.08 -7.83
N LYS A 51 3.23 6.87 -7.75
CA LYS A 51 2.24 6.45 -6.77
C LYS A 51 2.61 5.07 -6.26
N LEU A 52 2.68 4.94 -4.94
CA LEU A 52 2.88 3.65 -4.27
C LEU A 52 1.53 2.98 -4.05
N TYR A 53 1.48 1.65 -4.18
CA TYR A 53 0.38 0.80 -3.77
C TYR A 53 0.93 -0.20 -2.76
N ILE A 54 0.52 -0.06 -1.51
CA ILE A 54 1.01 -0.83 -0.38
C ILE A 54 -0.10 -1.79 0.02
N ASN A 55 0.08 -3.08 -0.25
CA ASN A 55 -0.83 -4.11 0.22
C ASN A 55 -0.80 -4.13 1.76
N ALA A 56 -1.94 -4.40 2.39
CA ALA A 56 -2.07 -4.33 3.83
C ALA A 56 -2.96 -5.46 4.38
N MET A 57 -2.93 -5.66 5.70
CA MET A 57 -3.76 -6.67 6.34
C MET A 57 -5.23 -6.28 6.21
N SER A 58 -6.06 -7.17 5.65
CA SER A 58 -7.50 -6.93 5.60
C SER A 58 -8.13 -7.03 6.99
N LEU A 59 -9.09 -6.13 7.24
CA LEU A 59 -9.98 -6.17 8.39
C LEU A 59 -11.33 -6.81 8.04
N ASP A 60 -11.55 -7.14 6.77
CA ASP A 60 -12.75 -7.75 6.23
C ASP A 60 -12.58 -9.28 6.14
N ARG A 61 -13.63 -10.02 6.48
CA ARG A 61 -13.60 -11.50 6.47
C ARG A 61 -13.74 -12.12 5.08
N THR A 62 -14.24 -11.35 4.11
CA THR A 62 -14.66 -11.81 2.79
C THR A 62 -13.86 -11.18 1.65
N HIS A 63 -13.07 -10.15 1.94
CA HIS A 63 -12.20 -9.47 0.99
C HIS A 63 -10.81 -9.36 1.59
N ASP A 64 -9.79 -9.99 1.01
CA ASP A 64 -8.44 -10.08 1.59
C ASP A 64 -7.38 -9.29 0.81
N GLU A 65 -7.72 -8.74 -0.35
CA GLU A 65 -6.82 -8.03 -1.25
C GLU A 65 -7.08 -6.53 -1.29
N GLY A 66 -6.05 -5.73 -1.00
CA GLY A 66 -6.11 -4.28 -1.01
C GLY A 66 -5.11 -3.63 -0.05
N GLY A 67 -5.30 -2.34 0.17
CA GLY A 67 -4.48 -1.56 1.09
C GLY A 67 -4.57 -0.07 0.83
N ILE A 68 -3.43 0.60 0.92
CA ILE A 68 -3.33 2.06 0.77
C ILE A 68 -2.52 2.44 -0.46
N SER A 69 -2.87 3.55 -1.07
CA SER A 69 -2.09 4.14 -2.15
C SER A 69 -1.61 5.53 -1.80
N ILE A 70 -0.36 5.86 -2.13
CA ILE A 70 0.28 7.11 -1.73
C ILE A 70 0.82 7.81 -2.97
N ASP A 71 0.22 8.93 -3.34
CA ASP A 71 0.74 9.79 -4.41
C ASP A 71 2.01 10.52 -3.94
N GLN A 72 2.92 10.81 -4.87
CA GLN A 72 4.17 11.53 -4.60
C GLN A 72 3.96 12.82 -3.77
N ASN A 73 2.88 13.55 -4.01
CA ASN A 73 2.55 14.78 -3.27
C ASN A 73 2.23 14.54 -1.78
N ASN A 74 1.72 13.35 -1.43
CA ASN A 74 1.38 12.99 -0.05
C ASN A 74 2.46 12.13 0.62
N HIS A 75 3.50 11.74 -0.12
CA HIS A 75 4.51 10.80 0.36
C HIS A 75 5.26 11.33 1.58
N GLN A 76 5.75 12.58 1.53
CA GLN A 76 6.45 13.17 2.66
C GLN A 76 5.55 13.33 3.90
N ASP A 77 4.30 13.73 3.70
CA ASP A 77 3.32 13.85 4.79
C ASP A 77 3.05 12.50 5.45
N PHE A 78 2.99 11.42 4.67
CA PHE A 78 2.87 10.07 5.20
C PHE A 78 4.10 9.64 6.01
N LEU A 79 5.32 9.92 5.53
CA LEU A 79 6.56 9.64 6.27
C LEU A 79 6.63 10.44 7.57
N ASN A 80 6.21 11.71 7.55
CA ASN A 80 6.16 12.54 8.74
C ASN A 80 5.16 11.99 9.77
N ALA A 81 3.97 11.56 9.33
CA ALA A 81 2.98 10.93 10.21
C ALA A 81 3.51 9.63 10.83
N LEU A 82 4.26 8.81 10.06
CA LEU A 82 4.93 7.62 10.59
C LEU A 82 5.97 7.99 11.65
N ALA A 83 6.82 8.97 11.39
CA ALA A 83 7.82 9.44 12.35
C ALA A 83 7.17 9.95 13.66
N GLU A 84 6.12 10.76 13.56
CA GLU A 84 5.36 11.25 14.73
C GLU A 84 4.70 10.09 15.50
N SER A 85 4.10 9.13 14.79
CA SER A 85 3.47 7.96 15.41
C SER A 85 4.48 7.05 16.11
N LYS A 86 5.69 6.90 15.56
CA LYS A 86 6.78 6.13 16.16
C LYS A 86 7.23 6.74 17.48
N ILE A 87 7.42 8.06 17.53
CA ILE A 87 7.79 8.76 18.77
C ILE A 87 6.74 8.49 19.86
N LYS A 88 5.45 8.57 19.52
CA LYS A 88 4.36 8.28 20.48
C LYS A 88 4.26 6.81 20.87
N TYR A 89 4.50 5.91 19.92
CA TYR A 89 4.55 4.47 20.17
C TYR A 89 5.63 4.13 21.20
N GLU A 90 6.84 4.66 21.04
CA GLU A 90 7.96 4.43 21.97
C GLU A 90 7.70 5.04 23.36
N GLU A 91 7.18 6.27 23.41
CA GLU A 91 6.76 6.94 24.63
C GLU A 91 5.74 6.09 25.40
N TRP A 92 4.68 5.64 24.71
CA TRP A 92 3.59 4.89 25.34
C TRP A 92 3.98 3.48 25.74
N ILE A 93 4.89 2.81 25.01
CA ILE A 93 5.49 1.54 25.47
C ILE A 93 6.23 1.74 26.78
N LYS A 94 7.06 2.77 26.87
CA LYS A 94 7.84 3.05 28.09
C LYS A 94 6.90 3.26 29.27
N THR A 95 5.91 4.14 29.12
CA THR A 95 4.91 4.40 30.16
C THR A 95 4.12 3.15 30.53
N ALA A 96 3.69 2.35 29.55
CA ALA A 96 2.95 1.12 29.80
C ALA A 96 3.76 0.10 30.62
N LYS A 97 5.04 -0.07 30.30
CA LYS A 97 5.96 -0.95 31.05
C LYS A 97 6.17 -0.47 32.48
N GLU A 98 6.39 0.83 32.67
CA GLU A 98 6.55 1.44 34.01
C GLU A 98 5.31 1.26 34.90
N ASN A 99 4.12 1.18 34.29
CA ASN A 99 2.84 1.08 35.00
C ASN A 99 2.19 -0.31 34.94
N ASN A 100 2.88 -1.32 34.39
CA ASN A 100 2.35 -2.68 34.19
C ASN A 100 0.99 -2.73 33.48
N VAL A 101 0.80 -1.89 32.46
CA VAL A 101 -0.43 -1.86 31.66
C VAL A 101 -0.50 -3.11 30.79
N LYS A 102 -1.58 -3.89 30.93
CA LYS A 102 -1.80 -5.16 30.22
C LYS A 102 -2.71 -5.04 29.01
N GLU A 103 -3.63 -4.09 29.05
CA GLU A 103 -4.56 -3.81 27.97
C GLU A 103 -4.72 -2.30 27.81
N LEU A 104 -4.71 -1.83 26.57
CA LEU A 104 -4.95 -0.44 26.23
C LEU A 104 -5.37 -0.36 24.77
N ASP A 105 -6.29 0.56 24.47
CA ASP A 105 -6.60 0.99 23.12
C ASP A 105 -6.64 2.51 23.11
N LYS A 106 -5.74 3.14 22.35
CA LYS A 106 -5.57 4.59 22.34
C LYS A 106 -5.30 5.11 20.93
N THR A 107 -6.20 5.93 20.44
CA THR A 107 -6.06 6.59 19.13
C THR A 107 -5.15 7.82 19.21
N MET A 108 -4.24 7.97 18.25
CA MET A 108 -3.45 9.17 18.01
C MET A 108 -4.17 10.07 17.00
N THR A 109 -4.13 11.38 17.24
CA THR A 109 -4.66 12.37 16.29
C THR A 109 -3.53 12.84 15.37
N LEU A 110 -3.31 12.11 14.28
CA LEU A 110 -2.32 12.45 13.26
C LEU A 110 -3.01 12.71 11.93
N LYS A 111 -2.51 13.69 11.18
CA LYS A 111 -3.00 13.96 9.83
C LYS A 111 -2.24 13.10 8.85
N SER A 112 -2.93 12.17 8.21
CA SER A 112 -2.36 11.40 7.10
C SER A 112 -3.44 11.13 6.08
N LYS A 113 -3.26 11.68 4.88
CA LYS A 113 -4.17 11.53 3.75
C LYS A 113 -3.53 10.61 2.73
N VAL A 114 -4.22 9.52 2.43
CA VAL A 114 -3.81 8.54 1.42
C VAL A 114 -5.03 8.18 0.57
N GLY A 115 -4.83 7.42 -0.50
CA GLY A 115 -5.91 6.68 -1.14
C GLY A 115 -6.06 5.29 -0.52
N GLY A 116 -7.22 4.68 -0.68
CA GLY A 116 -7.45 3.26 -0.43
C GLY A 116 -7.75 2.53 -1.73
N TYR A 117 -7.42 1.24 -1.79
CA TYR A 117 -7.82 0.38 -2.90
C TYR A 117 -8.12 -1.01 -2.38
N PHE A 118 -9.02 -1.71 -3.05
CA PHE A 118 -9.47 -3.04 -2.64
C PHE A 118 -10.05 -3.81 -3.82
N LEU A 119 -9.91 -5.13 -3.79
CA LEU A 119 -10.54 -6.01 -4.75
C LEU A 119 -11.98 -6.29 -4.30
N TYR A 120 -12.94 -6.14 -5.20
CA TYR A 120 -14.34 -6.50 -4.97
C TYR A 120 -14.85 -7.32 -6.15
N GLY A 121 -15.19 -8.60 -5.91
CA GLY A 121 -15.40 -9.55 -7.01
C GLY A 121 -14.11 -9.76 -7.81
N SER A 122 -14.10 -9.33 -9.06
CA SER A 122 -12.93 -9.42 -9.95
C SER A 122 -12.34 -8.06 -10.34
N GLU A 123 -12.79 -6.98 -9.70
CA GLU A 123 -12.44 -5.61 -10.09
C GLU A 123 -11.79 -4.83 -8.96
N TRP A 124 -10.73 -4.10 -9.31
CA TRP A 124 -10.07 -3.17 -8.40
C TRP A 124 -10.90 -1.91 -8.23
N ASN A 125 -11.19 -1.60 -6.98
CA ASN A 125 -11.94 -0.42 -6.56
C ASN A 125 -11.04 0.52 -5.77
N PHE A 126 -11.33 1.82 -5.83
CA PHE A 126 -10.49 2.86 -5.27
C PHE A 126 -11.31 3.87 -4.46
N GLN A 127 -10.74 4.34 -3.36
CA GLN A 127 -11.21 5.50 -2.61
C GLN A 127 -10.09 6.55 -2.61
N PHE A 128 -10.26 7.65 -3.34
CA PHE A 128 -9.15 8.60 -3.57
C PHE A 128 -8.73 9.41 -2.34
N LEU A 129 -9.56 9.45 -1.29
CA LEU A 129 -9.23 10.11 -0.04
C LEU A 129 -9.64 9.26 1.15
N VAL A 130 -8.64 8.87 1.94
CA VAL A 130 -8.73 8.13 3.18
C VAL A 130 -7.89 8.87 4.21
N ASN A 131 -8.48 9.16 5.36
CA ASN A 131 -7.75 9.69 6.51
C ASN A 131 -7.39 8.52 7.42
N LEU A 132 -6.10 8.20 7.53
CA LEU A 132 -5.67 7.07 8.35
C LEU A 132 -5.91 7.34 9.83
N LYS A 133 -6.39 6.32 10.53
CA LYS A 133 -6.47 6.29 11.99
C LYS A 133 -5.26 5.57 12.54
N PHE A 134 -4.58 6.19 13.49
CA PHE A 134 -3.40 5.64 14.14
C PHE A 134 -3.81 5.18 15.53
N ASP A 135 -3.69 3.90 15.83
CA ASP A 135 -4.08 3.34 17.12
C ASP A 135 -2.93 2.61 17.76
N PHE A 136 -2.68 2.91 19.03
CA PHE A 136 -1.80 2.13 19.87
C PHE A 136 -2.60 1.13 20.67
N LYS A 137 -2.24 -0.14 20.58
CA LYS A 137 -2.89 -1.22 21.32
C LYS A 137 -1.88 -1.99 22.16
N ILE A 138 -2.31 -2.33 23.37
CA ILE A 138 -1.63 -3.30 24.23
C ILE A 138 -2.59 -4.46 24.40
N LEU A 139 -2.10 -5.67 24.14
CA LEU A 139 -2.88 -6.91 24.24
C LEU A 139 -2.10 -7.92 25.08
N GLU A 140 -2.75 -8.50 26.08
CA GLU A 140 -2.21 -9.66 26.80
C GLU A 140 -2.87 -10.94 26.27
N SER A 141 -2.06 -11.86 25.74
CA SER A 141 -2.55 -13.17 25.28
C SER A 141 -1.62 -14.27 25.76
N LYS A 142 -2.18 -15.26 26.48
CA LYS A 142 -1.42 -16.38 27.07
C LYS A 142 -0.20 -15.94 27.91
N GLY A 143 -0.31 -14.79 28.57
CA GLY A 143 0.76 -14.21 29.40
C GLY A 143 1.83 -13.44 28.62
N GLU A 144 1.72 -13.32 27.30
CA GLU A 144 2.56 -12.47 26.48
C GLU A 144 1.87 -11.12 26.23
N ILE A 145 2.58 -10.02 26.51
CA ILE A 145 2.11 -8.66 26.23
C ILE A 145 2.64 -8.21 24.88
N LYS A 146 1.74 -7.87 23.96
CA LYS A 146 2.04 -7.30 22.65
C LYS A 146 1.73 -5.81 22.63
N TYR A 147 2.65 -5.03 22.07
CA TYR A 147 2.49 -3.59 21.82
C TYR A 147 2.37 -3.40 20.32
N LEU A 148 1.29 -2.77 19.86
CA LEU A 148 0.99 -2.66 18.43
C LEU A 148 0.72 -1.20 18.07
N LEU A 149 1.24 -0.77 16.93
CA LEU A 149 0.81 0.43 16.23
C LEU A 149 0.02 0.03 14.98
N LEU A 150 -1.22 0.47 14.88
CA LEU A 150 -2.10 0.18 13.75
C LEU A 150 -2.38 1.47 12.97
N LEU A 151 -2.17 1.44 11.66
CA LEU A 151 -2.62 2.47 10.73
C LEU A 151 -3.79 1.92 9.94
N ARG A 152 -5.00 2.34 10.28
CA ARG A 152 -6.25 1.81 9.71
C ARG A 152 -6.86 2.77 8.70
N THR A 153 -7.37 2.23 7.61
CA THR A 153 -8.17 2.98 6.64
C THR A 153 -9.57 3.33 7.17
N GLY A 154 -10.10 2.49 8.07
CA GLY A 154 -11.55 2.39 8.28
C GLY A 154 -12.26 1.75 7.08
N GLU A 155 -13.60 1.73 7.09
CA GLU A 155 -14.39 1.24 5.97
C GLU A 155 -13.96 1.94 4.67
N LEU A 156 -13.65 1.14 3.65
CA LEU A 156 -13.40 1.65 2.31
C LEU A 156 -14.66 1.49 1.46
N GLN A 157 -14.95 2.51 0.65
CA GLN A 157 -16.07 2.55 -0.28
C GLN A 157 -15.54 2.89 -1.67
N SER A 158 -16.01 2.17 -2.69
CA SER A 158 -15.61 2.45 -4.06
C SER A 158 -16.09 3.83 -4.51
N SER A 159 -15.18 4.58 -5.16
CA SER A 159 -15.49 5.88 -5.76
C SER A 159 -16.42 5.77 -6.95
N SER A 160 -16.48 4.60 -7.61
CA SER A 160 -17.37 4.34 -8.75
C SER A 160 -18.69 3.69 -8.34
N ASN A 161 -18.77 3.08 -7.15
CA ASN A 161 -19.97 2.42 -6.67
C ASN A 161 -20.10 2.42 -5.14
N GLN A 162 -21.04 3.21 -4.60
CA GLN A 162 -21.24 3.34 -3.16
C GLN A 162 -21.68 2.07 -2.42
N PHE A 163 -22.19 1.06 -3.13
CA PHE A 163 -22.62 -0.22 -2.55
C PHE A 163 -21.46 -1.22 -2.42
N MET A 164 -20.32 -0.95 -3.07
CA MET A 164 -19.11 -1.75 -2.95
C MET A 164 -18.27 -1.21 -1.80
N LYS A 165 -18.28 -1.95 -0.69
CA LYS A 165 -17.63 -1.59 0.57
C LYS A 165 -16.88 -2.77 1.15
N VAL A 166 -15.82 -2.47 1.90
CA VAL A 166 -15.07 -3.44 2.70
C VAL A 166 -14.72 -2.82 4.06
N ASP A 167 -14.57 -3.65 5.10
CA ASP A 167 -14.31 -3.18 6.48
C ASP A 167 -12.98 -2.40 6.63
N GLY A 168 -12.10 -2.52 5.64
CA GLY A 168 -10.88 -1.75 5.50
C GLY A 168 -9.61 -2.59 5.66
N PHE A 169 -8.48 -1.89 5.74
CA PHE A 169 -7.16 -2.49 5.84
C PHE A 169 -6.34 -1.81 6.93
N ALA A 170 -5.31 -2.51 7.42
CA ALA A 170 -4.39 -2.02 8.42
C ALA A 170 -2.93 -2.34 8.09
N LEU A 171 -2.06 -1.34 8.23
CA LEU A 171 -0.65 -1.59 8.48
C LEU A 171 -0.49 -1.80 9.99
N VAL A 172 0.10 -2.92 10.40
CA VAL A 172 0.28 -3.26 11.82
C VAL A 172 1.76 -3.42 12.10
N PHE A 173 2.28 -2.68 13.07
CA PHE A 173 3.68 -2.76 13.48
C PHE A 173 3.76 -3.24 14.93
N SER A 174 4.60 -4.25 15.19
CA SER A 174 4.82 -4.83 16.52
C SER A 174 6.09 -4.30 17.20
N SER A 175 6.88 -3.47 16.49
CA SER A 175 8.13 -2.91 17.02
C SER A 175 8.51 -1.61 16.32
N SER A 176 9.32 -0.77 16.99
CA SER A 176 9.90 0.42 16.36
C SER A 176 10.77 0.08 15.16
N LYS A 177 11.43 -1.09 15.20
CA LYS A 177 12.27 -1.58 14.13
C LYS A 177 11.45 -1.84 12.86
N GLU A 178 10.28 -2.45 12.98
CA GLU A 178 9.40 -2.67 11.81
C GLU A 178 8.95 -1.35 11.19
N ILE A 179 8.68 -0.32 12.01
CA ILE A 179 8.35 1.02 11.51
C ILE A 179 9.53 1.61 10.73
N ASP A 180 10.76 1.50 11.28
CA ASP A 180 11.98 1.99 10.62
C ASP A 180 12.28 1.25 9.32
N ASP A 181 12.18 -0.08 9.33
CA ASP A 181 12.40 -0.92 8.16
C ASP A 181 11.40 -0.56 7.05
N PHE A 182 10.13 -0.37 7.41
CA PHE A 182 9.08 0.04 6.48
C PHE A 182 9.34 1.44 5.89
N VAL A 183 9.62 2.44 6.74
CA VAL A 183 9.95 3.80 6.31
C VAL A 183 11.16 3.82 5.37
N ASN A 184 12.20 3.05 5.70
CA ASN A 184 13.39 2.92 4.86
C ASN A 184 13.09 2.23 3.52
N ALA A 185 12.23 1.21 3.51
CA ALA A 185 11.86 0.50 2.27
C ALA A 185 11.15 1.41 1.27
N ILE A 186 10.38 2.39 1.73
CA ILE A 186 9.68 3.37 0.90
C ILE A 186 10.37 4.74 0.85
N SER A 187 11.65 4.84 1.23
CA SER A 187 12.32 6.14 1.31
C SER A 187 12.40 6.83 -0.06
N PRO A 188 12.48 8.18 -0.12
CA PRO A 188 12.68 8.91 -1.38
C PRO A 188 13.90 8.42 -2.17
N GLU A 189 14.98 8.07 -1.47
CA GLU A 189 16.20 7.53 -2.05
C GLU A 189 15.93 6.18 -2.71
N LYS A 190 15.20 5.27 -2.06
CA LYS A 190 14.86 3.95 -2.60
C LYS A 190 13.93 4.03 -3.79
N ILE A 191 12.96 4.92 -3.75
CA ILE A 191 12.07 5.20 -4.88
C ILE A 191 12.88 5.75 -6.06
N THR A 192 13.75 6.73 -5.81
CA THR A 192 14.61 7.33 -6.86
C THR A 192 15.57 6.30 -7.45
N GLU A 193 16.16 5.45 -6.62
CA GLU A 193 17.03 4.34 -7.04
C GLU A 193 16.26 3.39 -7.98
N PHE A 194 15.01 3.04 -7.62
CA PHE A 194 14.17 2.17 -8.43
C PHE A 194 13.77 2.80 -9.76
N LEU A 195 13.29 4.04 -9.75
CA LEU A 195 12.81 4.74 -10.97
C LEU A 195 13.93 5.05 -11.96
N ASN A 196 15.19 5.14 -11.51
CA ASN A 196 16.33 5.36 -12.39
C ASN A 196 17.00 4.07 -12.90
N LYS A 197 16.59 2.89 -12.43
CA LYS A 197 17.11 1.62 -12.97
C LYS A 197 16.71 1.48 -14.44
N PRO A 198 17.63 1.11 -15.34
CA PRO A 198 17.28 0.79 -16.72
C PRO A 198 16.24 -0.33 -16.74
N LYS A 199 15.10 -0.11 -17.40
CA LYS A 199 14.14 -1.20 -17.63
C LYS A 199 14.75 -2.14 -18.69
N ASN A 200 14.63 -3.46 -18.49
CA ASN A 200 15.27 -4.47 -19.34
C ASN A 200 14.94 -4.32 -20.84
N ASP A 201 13.75 -3.80 -21.16
CA ASP A 201 13.32 -3.54 -22.53
C ASP A 201 14.12 -2.42 -23.23
N ALA A 202 14.85 -1.59 -22.48
CA ALA A 202 15.71 -0.55 -23.02
C ALA A 202 17.14 -1.05 -23.35
N LEU A 203 17.50 -2.27 -22.93
CA LEU A 203 18.83 -2.86 -23.12
C LEU A 203 18.98 -3.59 -24.46
N PHE A 204 17.88 -3.90 -25.14
CA PHE A 204 17.87 -4.50 -26.47
C PHE A 204 17.09 -3.58 -27.41
N LYS A 205 17.80 -2.71 -28.14
CA LYS A 205 17.23 -1.96 -29.26
C LYS A 205 17.56 -2.71 -30.54
N ASP A 206 16.54 -2.98 -31.37
CA ASP A 206 16.69 -3.47 -32.75
C ASP A 206 17.39 -2.43 -33.65
#